data_AF-A0A059NXU1-F1
#
_entry.id   AF-A0A059NXU1-F1
#
_cell.length_a   1.000
_cell.length_b   1.000
_cell.length_c   1.000
_cell.angle_alpha   90.00
_cell.angle_beta   90.00
_cell.angle_gamma   90.00
#
_symmetry.space_group_name_H-M   'P 1'
#
loop_
_entity.id
_entity.type
_entity.pdbx_description
1 polymer ?
#
loop_
_entity_poly.entity_id
_entity_poly.type
_entity_poly.pdbx_seq_one_letter_code
_entity_poly.pdbx_strand_id
1 'polypeptide(L)'
;MDREYIMYSEAGFVYVEYINGERLRYKPKPNTSSYTLDKTSNAYVLTEDELNWIRHKLRDYDNTSQVEISPSYFYKKEIEYERDKNREVVRKELDGLRDKHVKFAPEELLKLKNENNRENKGIENFAGVYILHNCKNDKYYVGQSEKVSDRSYMHFIKGKGNAEVYEDYLLGDKFSISLISLKETSFSRLNDLEGAAIRAYNALYPYGYNKVAGNILDKPIFKNNDYKMIAEFILDKVKETEWFSKLTNNKKRFSYTYRFLSEHKLPLDSHFLHTFPKSIKVSKVV
;
A
#
# COMPACT_ATOMS: atom_id res chain seq x y z
N MET A 1 -10.42 -1.73 -2.09
CA MET A 1 -9.83 -2.31 -0.86
C MET A 1 -9.43 -3.71 -1.21
N ASP A 2 -8.14 -4.02 -1.15
CA ASP A 2 -7.64 -5.37 -1.40
C ASP A 2 -8.07 -6.24 -0.21
N ARG A 3 -9.12 -7.03 -0.41
CA ARG A 3 -9.64 -7.97 0.59
C ARG A 3 -8.91 -9.29 0.41
N GLU A 4 -8.64 -10.00 1.50
CA GLU A 4 -8.04 -11.34 1.46
C GLU A 4 -9.05 -12.31 0.85
N TYR A 5 -8.63 -13.13 -0.12
CA TYR A 5 -9.52 -14.09 -0.79
C TYR A 5 -8.83 -15.40 -1.15
N ILE A 6 -9.66 -16.43 -1.32
CA ILE A 6 -9.37 -17.71 -1.94
C ILE A 6 -10.04 -17.68 -3.31
N MET A 7 -9.28 -17.98 -4.36
CA MET A 7 -9.80 -18.09 -5.71
C MET A 7 -9.83 -19.54 -6.14
N TYR A 8 -10.97 -19.99 -6.67
CA TYR A 8 -11.09 -21.31 -7.26
C TYR A 8 -12.02 -21.28 -8.48
N SER A 9 -11.82 -22.21 -9.41
CA SER A 9 -12.65 -22.33 -10.60
C SER A 9 -13.45 -23.62 -10.55
N GLU A 10 -14.75 -23.52 -10.83
CA GLU A 10 -15.64 -24.68 -10.90
C GLU A 10 -16.64 -24.47 -12.05
N ALA A 11 -16.79 -25.48 -12.90
CA ALA A 11 -17.78 -25.50 -13.99
C ALA A 11 -17.80 -24.25 -14.91
N GLY A 12 -16.64 -23.66 -15.21
CA GLY A 12 -16.51 -22.49 -16.09
C GLY A 12 -16.84 -21.14 -15.43
N PHE A 13 -16.89 -21.11 -14.10
CA PHE A 13 -17.00 -19.90 -13.29
C PHE A 13 -15.73 -19.69 -12.47
N VAL A 14 -15.38 -18.43 -12.24
CA VAL A 14 -14.35 -18.04 -11.26
C VAL A 14 -15.07 -17.60 -9.99
N TYR A 15 -14.67 -18.20 -8.88
CA TYR A 15 -15.13 -17.88 -7.54
C TYR A 15 -14.02 -17.14 -6.80
N VAL A 16 -14.37 -16.02 -6.19
CA VAL A 16 -13.52 -15.27 -5.27
C VAL A 16 -14.22 -15.32 -3.91
N GLU A 17 -13.70 -16.11 -3.00
CA GLU A 17 -14.20 -16.22 -1.63
C GLU A 17 -13.31 -15.39 -0.72
N TYR A 18 -13.82 -14.28 -0.22
CA TYR A 18 -13.10 -13.45 0.73
C TYR A 18 -13.05 -14.11 2.10
N ILE A 19 -11.98 -13.89 2.86
CA ILE A 19 -11.76 -14.51 4.20
C ILE A 19 -12.85 -14.11 5.21
N ASN A 20 -13.58 -13.01 4.96
CA ASN A 20 -14.76 -12.61 5.73
C ASN A 20 -16.05 -13.39 5.36
N GLY A 21 -15.98 -14.38 4.47
CA GLY A 21 -17.10 -15.22 4.02
C GLY A 21 -17.90 -14.69 2.83
N GLU A 22 -17.56 -13.52 2.28
CA GLU A 22 -18.22 -13.00 1.08
C GLU A 22 -17.76 -13.77 -0.17
N ARG A 23 -18.70 -14.19 -1.03
CA ARG A 23 -18.38 -14.89 -2.28
C ARG A 23 -18.79 -14.07 -3.49
N LEU A 24 -17.84 -13.80 -4.38
CA LEU A 24 -18.11 -13.31 -5.73
C LEU A 24 -18.01 -14.46 -6.72
N ARG A 25 -19.02 -14.58 -7.59
CA ARG A 25 -19.04 -15.50 -8.70
C ARG A 25 -19.11 -14.70 -9.99
N TYR A 26 -18.18 -14.95 -10.91
CA TYR A 26 -18.20 -14.33 -12.23
C TYR A 26 -18.01 -15.37 -13.33
N LYS A 27 -18.79 -15.20 -14.42
CA LYS A 27 -18.67 -15.98 -15.65
C LYS A 27 -17.92 -15.13 -16.67
N PRO A 28 -16.73 -15.55 -17.14
CA PRO A 28 -16.02 -14.84 -18.20
C PRO A 28 -16.92 -14.69 -19.41
N LYS A 29 -17.24 -13.45 -19.81
CA LYS A 29 -17.99 -13.20 -21.05
C LYS A 29 -17.03 -13.26 -22.24
N PRO A 30 -17.38 -13.93 -23.35
CA PRO A 30 -16.65 -13.78 -24.59
C PRO A 30 -16.81 -12.34 -25.11
N ASN A 31 -15.69 -11.78 -25.57
CA ASN A 31 -15.43 -10.37 -25.85
C ASN A 31 -16.47 -9.67 -26.75
N THR A 32 -16.91 -8.48 -26.34
CA THR A 32 -17.39 -7.40 -27.23
C THR A 32 -16.96 -6.03 -26.70
N SER A 33 -15.73 -5.60 -27.00
CA SER A 33 -15.43 -4.16 -27.18
C SER A 33 -14.06 -3.95 -27.83
N SER A 34 -14.09 -3.58 -29.10
CA SER A 34 -12.95 -3.09 -29.86
C SER A 34 -12.63 -1.66 -29.46
N TYR A 35 -11.64 -1.48 -28.58
CA TYR A 35 -10.87 -0.24 -28.57
C TYR A 35 -9.53 -0.57 -29.20
N THR A 36 -9.37 -0.38 -30.50
CA THR A 36 -8.06 -0.44 -31.15
C THR A 36 -7.16 0.59 -30.47
N LEU A 37 -6.15 0.13 -29.74
CA LEU A 37 -4.96 0.96 -29.56
C LEU A 37 -4.37 0.99 -30.97
N ASP A 38 -4.46 2.14 -31.63
CA ASP A 38 -3.83 2.35 -32.94
C ASP A 38 -2.44 1.73 -32.90
N LYS A 39 -2.15 0.88 -33.89
CA LYS A 39 -0.87 0.21 -34.08
C LYS A 39 0.22 1.21 -33.75
N THR A 40 0.79 1.06 -32.56
CA THR A 40 1.84 1.90 -32.06
C THR A 40 3.01 1.67 -33.00
N SER A 41 3.25 2.61 -33.90
CA SER A 41 4.43 2.67 -34.75
C SER A 41 5.74 2.72 -33.94
N ASN A 42 5.66 2.67 -32.60
CA ASN A 42 6.75 2.56 -31.63
C ASN A 42 6.41 1.59 -30.46
N ALA A 43 5.62 0.53 -30.66
CA ALA A 43 5.56 -0.56 -29.69
C ALA A 43 6.90 -1.28 -29.68
N TYR A 44 7.56 -1.35 -28.51
CA TYR A 44 8.75 -2.15 -28.34
C TYR A 44 8.48 -3.59 -28.81
N VAL A 45 9.33 -4.09 -29.71
CA VAL A 45 9.23 -5.44 -30.26
C VAL A 45 10.08 -6.37 -29.41
N LEU A 46 9.43 -7.30 -28.73
CA LEU A 46 10.12 -8.42 -28.09
C LEU A 46 10.62 -9.39 -29.14
N THR A 47 11.85 -9.87 -28.97
CA THR A 47 12.41 -10.97 -29.77
C THR A 47 11.68 -12.27 -29.47
N GLU A 48 11.72 -13.23 -30.39
CA GLU A 48 11.07 -14.54 -30.18
C GLU A 48 11.70 -15.29 -28.99
N ASP A 49 12.99 -15.11 -28.73
CA ASP A 49 13.67 -15.68 -27.55
C ASP A 49 13.16 -15.07 -26.24
N GLU A 50 12.99 -13.75 -26.19
CA GLU A 50 12.39 -13.06 -25.03
C GLU A 50 10.94 -13.54 -24.82
N LEU A 51 10.16 -13.68 -25.89
CA LEU A 51 8.79 -14.20 -25.82
C LEU A 51 8.74 -15.64 -25.33
N ASN A 52 9.61 -16.52 -25.84
CA ASN A 52 9.69 -17.91 -25.41
C ASN A 52 10.09 -18.02 -23.93
N TRP A 53 11.03 -17.20 -23.48
CA TRP A 53 11.38 -17.11 -22.07
C TRP A 53 10.17 -16.71 -21.20
N ILE A 54 9.44 -15.66 -21.60
CA ILE A 54 8.24 -15.22 -20.85
C ILE A 54 7.17 -16.32 -20.83
N ARG A 55 6.88 -16.96 -21.97
CA ARG A 55 5.88 -18.05 -22.06
C ARG A 55 6.25 -19.22 -21.16
N HIS A 56 7.53 -19.60 -21.11
CA HIS A 56 7.97 -20.72 -20.29
C HIS A 56 7.82 -20.44 -18.79
N LYS A 57 8.00 -19.19 -18.38
CA LYS A 57 8.03 -18.76 -16.98
C LYS A 57 6.66 -18.35 -16.45
N LEU A 58 5.84 -17.67 -17.24
CA LEU A 58 4.42 -17.44 -16.95
C LEU A 58 3.66 -18.71 -17.34
N ARG A 59 3.65 -19.76 -16.51
CA ARG A 59 2.82 -20.93 -16.84
C ARG A 59 1.34 -20.56 -16.76
N ASP A 60 0.54 -21.05 -17.70
CA ASP A 60 -0.92 -20.99 -17.57
C ASP A 60 -1.31 -21.67 -16.27
N TYR A 61 -2.22 -21.03 -15.55
CA TYR A 61 -2.70 -21.48 -14.25
C TYR A 61 -3.20 -22.93 -14.36
N ASP A 62 -2.42 -23.88 -13.84
CA ASP A 62 -2.80 -25.28 -13.82
C ASP A 62 -3.88 -25.45 -12.76
N ASN A 63 -5.13 -25.59 -13.21
CA ASN A 63 -6.34 -25.82 -12.39
C ASN A 63 -6.31 -27.20 -11.68
N THR A 64 -5.14 -27.74 -11.36
CA THR A 64 -5.05 -28.86 -10.44
C THR A 64 -5.61 -28.39 -9.10
N SER A 65 -6.45 -29.23 -8.52
CA SER A 65 -7.26 -29.02 -7.31
C SER A 65 -6.45 -28.81 -6.01
N GLN A 66 -5.22 -28.31 -6.10
CA GLN A 66 -4.35 -28.04 -4.96
C GLN A 66 -4.65 -26.64 -4.40
N VAL A 67 -4.91 -26.59 -3.10
CA VAL A 67 -5.08 -25.34 -2.36
C VAL A 67 -3.73 -24.60 -2.33
N GLU A 68 -3.59 -23.55 -3.13
CA GLU A 68 -2.39 -22.70 -3.14
C GLU A 68 -2.61 -21.48 -2.22
N ILE A 69 -1.77 -21.33 -1.19
CA ILE A 69 -1.79 -20.15 -0.30
C ILE A 69 -1.30 -18.94 -1.10
N SER A 70 -2.02 -17.82 -1.04
CA SER A 70 -1.66 -16.65 -1.85
C SER A 70 -0.26 -16.10 -1.48
N PRO A 71 0.55 -15.69 -2.47
CA PRO A 71 1.84 -15.01 -2.22
C PRO A 71 1.70 -13.76 -1.33
N SER A 72 0.57 -13.06 -1.44
CA SER A 72 0.25 -11.90 -0.59
C SER A 72 0.12 -12.27 0.88
N TYR A 73 -0.36 -13.48 1.20
CA TYR A 73 -0.45 -13.97 2.57
C TYR A 73 0.94 -14.20 3.17
N PHE A 74 1.82 -14.90 2.46
CA PHE A 74 3.20 -15.15 2.91
C PHE A 74 3.95 -13.83 3.10
N TYR A 75 3.90 -12.94 2.12
CA TYR A 75 4.52 -11.63 2.22
C TYR A 75 3.99 -10.83 3.42
N LYS A 76 2.66 -10.81 3.64
CA LYS A 76 2.08 -10.13 4.79
C LYS A 76 2.62 -10.72 6.10
N LYS A 77 2.65 -12.05 6.22
CA LYS A 77 3.11 -12.74 7.44
C LYS A 77 4.59 -12.50 7.72
N GLU A 78 5.42 -12.54 6.69
CA GLU A 78 6.85 -12.24 6.79
C GLU A 78 7.09 -10.80 7.26
N ILE A 79 6.41 -9.83 6.66
CA ILE A 79 6.52 -8.41 7.06
C ILE A 79 5.99 -8.18 8.48
N GLU A 80 4.88 -8.82 8.86
CA GLU A 80 4.37 -8.76 10.24
C GLU A 80 5.42 -9.30 11.23
N TYR A 81 5.99 -10.47 10.93
CA TYR A 81 7.01 -11.09 11.76
C TYR A 81 8.26 -10.22 11.92
N GLU A 82 8.79 -9.68 10.82
CA GLU A 82 9.97 -8.79 10.85
C GLU A 82 9.71 -7.50 11.60
N ARG A 83 8.51 -6.90 11.46
CA ARG A 83 8.15 -5.69 12.22
C ARG A 83 8.03 -5.99 13.71
N ASP A 84 7.44 -7.12 14.09
CA ASP A 84 7.30 -7.51 15.50
C ASP A 84 8.66 -7.82 16.13
N LYS A 85 9.56 -8.49 15.39
CA LYS A 85 10.94 -8.77 15.82
C LYS A 85 11.75 -7.49 16.06
N ASN A 86 11.57 -6.47 15.22
CA ASN A 86 12.31 -5.22 15.29
C ASN A 86 11.63 -4.13 16.15
N ARG A 87 10.49 -4.44 16.78
CA ARG A 87 9.65 -3.43 17.48
C ARG A 87 10.42 -2.60 18.50
N GLU A 88 11.31 -3.22 19.29
CA GLU A 88 12.05 -2.56 20.37
C GLU A 88 13.15 -1.64 19.82
N VAL A 89 13.77 -2.05 18.70
CA VAL A 89 14.77 -1.23 18.00
C VAL A 89 14.11 0.02 17.43
N VAL A 90 12.97 -0.17 16.74
CA VAL A 90 12.17 0.95 16.20
C VAL A 90 11.66 1.84 17.32
N ARG A 91 11.20 1.27 18.45
CA ARG A 91 10.74 2.04 19.60
C ARG A 91 11.84 2.96 20.13
N LYS A 92 13.06 2.45 20.31
CA LYS A 92 14.21 3.23 20.77
C LYS A 92 14.59 4.34 19.78
N GLU A 93 14.60 4.06 18.48
CA GLU A 93 14.85 5.06 17.44
C GLU A 93 13.83 6.21 17.54
N LEU A 94 12.53 5.86 17.56
CA LEU A 94 11.46 6.83 17.56
C LEU A 94 11.37 7.60 18.88
N ASP A 95 11.54 6.97 20.04
CA ASP A 95 11.58 7.69 21.32
C ASP A 95 12.76 8.67 21.36
N GLY A 96 13.93 8.28 20.84
CA GLY A 96 15.09 9.17 20.72
C GLY A 96 14.84 10.40 19.85
N LEU A 97 13.99 10.29 18.81
CA LEU A 97 13.51 11.43 18.03
C LEU A 97 12.47 12.24 18.81
N ARG A 98 11.47 11.57 19.41
CA ARG A 98 10.40 12.22 20.21
C ARG A 98 10.93 13.05 21.36
N ASP A 99 12.04 12.66 21.96
CA ASP A 99 12.64 13.39 23.08
C ASP A 99 13.48 14.60 22.63
N LYS A 100 13.93 14.62 21.38
CA LYS A 100 14.60 15.79 20.77
C LYS A 100 13.61 16.82 20.23
N HIS A 101 12.44 16.37 19.77
CA HIS A 101 11.45 17.23 19.17
C HIS A 101 10.46 17.80 20.19
N VAL A 102 9.87 18.95 19.84
CA VAL A 102 8.78 19.54 20.61
C VAL A 102 7.57 18.62 20.58
N LYS A 103 7.02 18.34 21.76
CA LYS A 103 5.73 17.65 21.94
C LYS A 103 4.64 18.72 22.02
N PHE A 104 3.53 18.50 21.30
CA PHE A 104 2.40 19.42 21.28
C PHE A 104 1.25 18.89 22.12
N ALA A 105 0.55 19.78 22.81
CA ALA A 105 -0.81 19.51 23.29
C ALA A 105 -1.84 19.69 22.16
N PRO A 106 -3.03 19.07 22.24
CA PRO A 106 -4.10 19.25 21.25
C PRO A 106 -4.42 20.72 20.93
N GLU A 107 -4.48 21.57 21.94
CA GLU A 107 -4.84 22.99 21.82
C GLU A 107 -3.76 23.78 21.07
N GLU A 108 -2.49 23.40 21.25
CA GLU A 108 -1.37 23.98 20.52
C GLU A 108 -1.41 23.57 19.06
N LEU A 109 -1.64 22.28 18.80
CA LEU A 109 -1.72 21.73 17.45
C LEU A 109 -2.91 22.31 16.67
N LEU A 110 -4.05 22.56 17.31
CA LEU A 110 -5.21 23.22 16.71
C LEU A 110 -4.93 24.69 16.32
N LYS A 111 -4.05 25.40 17.05
CA LYS A 111 -3.61 26.75 16.66
C LYS A 111 -2.72 26.72 15.41
N LEU A 112 -2.04 25.60 15.17
CA LEU A 112 -1.20 25.33 14.00
C LEU A 112 -1.99 24.85 12.78
N LYS A 113 -3.34 24.86 12.81
CA LYS A 113 -4.17 24.51 11.64
C LYS A 113 -3.97 25.45 10.44
N ASN A 114 -3.59 26.70 10.70
CA ASN A 114 -3.37 27.71 9.66
C ASN A 114 -1.91 27.69 9.24
N GLU A 115 -1.66 27.62 7.93
CA GLU A 115 -0.33 27.61 7.33
C GLU A 115 0.52 28.83 7.75
N ASN A 116 -0.04 30.03 7.71
CA ASN A 116 0.63 31.25 8.15
C ASN A 116 1.07 31.18 9.61
N ASN A 117 0.26 30.57 10.49
CA ASN A 117 0.60 30.42 11.90
C ASN A 117 1.76 29.45 12.12
N ARG A 118 1.93 28.46 11.23
CA ARG A 118 3.04 27.51 11.26
C ARG A 118 4.31 28.15 10.74
N GLU A 119 4.23 28.83 9.59
CA GLU A 119 5.36 29.54 8.98
C GLU A 119 5.93 30.61 9.92
N ASN A 120 5.06 31.39 10.56
CA ASN A 120 5.47 32.39 11.55
C ASN A 120 6.16 31.79 12.79
N LYS A 121 6.00 30.49 13.02
CA LYS A 121 6.66 29.74 14.10
C LYS A 121 7.84 28.89 13.61
N GLY A 122 8.18 28.97 12.33
CA GLY A 122 9.20 28.11 11.72
C GLY A 122 8.86 26.62 11.75
N ILE A 123 7.57 26.27 11.83
CA ILE A 123 7.13 24.87 11.85
C ILE A 123 6.85 24.43 10.42
N GLU A 124 7.77 23.66 9.86
CA GLU A 124 7.56 23.05 8.55
C GLU A 124 6.54 21.91 8.62
N ASN A 125 5.86 21.71 7.50
CA ASN A 125 4.99 20.56 7.31
C ASN A 125 5.70 19.58 6.38
N PHE A 126 5.75 18.31 6.77
CA PHE A 126 6.61 17.32 6.11
C PHE A 126 5.95 15.95 6.03
N ALA A 127 6.53 15.10 5.19
CA ALA A 127 6.19 13.70 5.09
C ALA A 127 6.75 12.93 6.30
N GLY A 128 5.89 12.22 7.02
CA GLY A 128 6.30 11.47 8.20
C GLY A 128 5.15 10.81 8.94
N VAL A 129 5.36 10.55 10.23
CA VAL A 129 4.35 10.02 11.14
C VAL A 129 4.05 10.99 12.28
N TYR A 130 2.83 10.91 12.79
CA TYR A 130 2.42 11.54 14.04
C TYR A 130 1.97 10.48 15.04
N ILE A 131 2.37 10.66 16.30
CA ILE A 131 2.08 9.76 17.41
C ILE A 131 1.27 10.55 18.44
N LEU A 132 0.04 10.11 18.69
CA LEU A 132 -0.83 10.66 19.74
C LEU A 132 -0.75 9.73 20.94
N HIS A 133 -0.27 10.24 22.06
CA HIS A 133 -0.17 9.48 23.32
C HIS A 133 -1.22 10.01 24.30
N ASN A 134 -2.22 9.19 24.64
CA ASN A 134 -3.11 9.46 25.76
C ASN A 134 -2.33 9.18 27.06
N CYS A 135 -1.95 10.23 27.77
CA CYS A 135 -1.11 10.16 28.96
C CYS A 135 -1.83 9.55 30.17
N LYS A 136 -3.18 9.51 30.16
CA LYS A 136 -3.98 8.95 31.26
C LYS A 136 -4.06 7.43 31.16
N ASN A 137 -4.30 6.91 29.96
CA ASN A 137 -4.55 5.50 29.72
C ASN A 137 -3.32 4.76 29.15
N ASP A 138 -2.21 5.47 28.91
CA ASP A 138 -1.00 5.00 28.22
C ASP A 138 -1.30 4.30 26.88
N LYS A 139 -2.23 4.90 26.11
CA LYS A 139 -2.63 4.40 24.79
C LYS A 139 -2.08 5.26 23.68
N TYR A 140 -1.76 4.63 22.55
CA TYR A 140 -1.15 5.29 21.41
C TYR A 140 -2.03 5.20 20.17
N TYR A 141 -2.04 6.27 19.39
CA TYR A 141 -2.46 6.28 17.99
C TYR A 141 -1.27 6.69 17.14
N VAL A 142 -1.05 6.01 16.02
CA VAL A 142 -0.03 6.35 15.04
C VAL A 142 -0.70 6.56 13.69
N GLY A 143 -0.36 7.65 13.01
CA GLY A 143 -0.76 7.84 11.61
C GLY A 143 0.35 8.45 10.79
N GLN A 144 0.26 8.30 9.47
CA GLN A 144 1.17 8.93 8.51
C GLN A 144 0.53 10.07 7.73
N SER A 145 1.35 10.93 7.15
CA SER A 145 0.94 11.87 6.10
C SER A 145 2.14 12.44 5.35
N GLU A 146 1.93 12.86 4.10
CA GLU A 146 2.83 13.78 3.38
C GLU A 146 2.89 15.18 4.03
N LYS A 147 1.87 15.50 4.85
CA LYS A 147 1.70 16.75 5.56
C LYS A 147 1.24 16.47 7.01
N VAL A 148 2.16 15.98 7.85
CA VAL A 148 1.83 15.49 9.22
C VAL A 148 1.09 16.51 10.09
N SER A 149 1.42 17.79 9.96
CA SER A 149 0.77 18.85 10.75
C SER A 149 -0.70 19.01 10.34
N ASP A 150 -1.03 18.84 9.06
CA ASP A 150 -2.42 18.98 8.57
C ASP A 150 -3.30 17.79 8.96
N ARG A 151 -2.70 16.62 9.18
CA ARG A 151 -3.44 15.41 9.56
C ARG A 151 -3.58 15.21 11.06
N SER A 152 -2.55 15.51 11.82
CA SER A 152 -2.51 15.19 13.25
C SER A 152 -3.58 15.94 14.06
N TYR A 153 -3.83 17.23 13.79
CA TYR A 153 -4.87 17.98 14.53
C TYR A 153 -6.29 17.50 14.25
N MET A 154 -6.54 16.81 13.12
CA MET A 154 -7.89 16.38 12.74
C MET A 154 -8.50 15.40 13.74
N HIS A 155 -7.67 14.71 14.53
CA HIS A 155 -8.11 13.83 15.61
C HIS A 155 -8.79 14.55 16.77
N PHE A 156 -8.59 15.86 16.88
CA PHE A 156 -9.18 16.71 17.91
C PHE A 156 -10.33 17.57 17.36
N ILE A 157 -10.82 17.24 16.16
CA ILE A 157 -11.99 17.86 15.52
C ILE A 157 -13.10 16.81 15.37
N LYS A 158 -14.31 17.18 15.81
CA LYS A 158 -15.51 16.35 15.70
C LYS A 158 -15.67 15.76 14.29
N GLY A 159 -15.70 14.43 14.21
CA GLY A 159 -16.02 13.68 12.99
C GLY A 159 -14.93 13.64 11.91
N LYS A 160 -13.68 14.03 12.19
CA LYS A 160 -12.60 14.03 11.17
C LYS A 160 -11.53 12.95 11.34
N GLY A 161 -11.13 12.65 12.57
CA GLY A 161 -10.09 11.66 12.87
C GLY A 161 -10.64 10.37 13.48
N ASN A 162 -9.82 9.73 14.31
CA ASN A 162 -10.23 8.57 15.09
C ASN A 162 -11.26 8.99 16.17
N ALA A 163 -12.43 8.35 16.17
CA ALA A 163 -13.53 8.69 17.07
C ALA A 163 -13.17 8.47 18.55
N GLU A 164 -12.50 7.37 18.88
CA GLU A 164 -12.12 7.03 20.27
C GLU A 164 -11.08 8.02 20.81
N VAL A 165 -10.13 8.47 19.97
CA VAL A 165 -9.20 9.55 20.35
C VAL A 165 -9.95 10.84 20.65
N TYR A 166 -10.93 11.20 19.81
CA TYR A 166 -11.73 12.40 20.01
C TYR A 166 -12.62 12.32 21.25
N GLU A 167 -13.20 11.15 21.53
CA GLU A 167 -14.01 10.88 22.72
C GLU A 167 -13.19 11.01 24.00
N ASP A 168 -12.02 10.37 24.08
CA ASP A 168 -11.12 10.49 25.22
C ASP A 168 -10.66 11.95 25.42
N TYR A 169 -10.38 12.67 24.33
CA TYR A 169 -10.07 14.10 24.39
C TYR A 169 -11.22 14.92 24.97
N LEU A 170 -12.47 14.66 24.57
CA LEU A 170 -13.65 15.33 25.14
C LEU A 170 -13.88 15.01 26.62
N LEU A 171 -13.45 13.83 27.08
CA LEU A 171 -13.48 13.45 28.50
C LEU A 171 -12.37 14.14 29.32
N GLY A 172 -11.55 14.98 28.69
CA GLY A 172 -10.47 15.73 29.34
C GLY A 172 -9.18 14.93 29.52
N ASP A 173 -9.03 13.79 28.83
CA ASP A 173 -7.77 13.05 28.84
C ASP A 173 -6.67 13.91 28.20
N LYS A 174 -5.50 13.92 28.84
CA LYS A 174 -4.34 14.67 28.36
C LYS A 174 -3.65 13.89 27.24
N PHE A 175 -3.39 14.55 26.12
CA PHE A 175 -2.64 13.99 25.01
C PHE A 175 -1.30 14.69 24.83
N SER A 176 -0.27 13.91 24.48
CA SER A 176 1.00 14.39 23.96
C SER A 176 1.12 13.98 22.50
N ILE A 177 1.31 14.94 21.60
CA ILE A 177 1.50 14.70 20.17
C ILE A 177 2.97 14.86 19.80
N SER A 178 3.54 13.85 19.13
CA SER A 178 4.87 13.92 18.52
C SER A 178 4.75 13.83 17.00
N LEU A 179 5.51 14.66 16.29
CA LEU A 179 5.61 14.65 14.82
C LEU A 179 7.04 14.25 14.45
N ILE A 180 7.20 13.26 13.58
CA ILE A 180 8.52 12.69 13.22
C ILE A 180 8.63 12.65 11.70
N SER A 181 9.68 13.27 11.16
CA SER A 181 9.92 13.31 9.71
C SER A 181 10.41 11.96 9.21
N LEU A 182 9.93 11.52 8.04
CA LEU A 182 10.43 10.30 7.40
C LEU A 182 11.94 10.39 7.15
N LYS A 183 12.45 11.58 6.79
CA LYS A 183 13.86 11.83 6.48
C LYS A 183 14.80 11.64 7.68
N GLU A 184 14.27 11.67 8.90
CA GLU A 184 15.04 11.51 10.14
C GLU A 184 15.06 10.06 10.63
N THR A 185 14.40 9.16 9.90
CA THR A 185 14.29 7.75 10.26
C THR A 185 15.10 6.85 9.33
N SER A 186 15.29 5.60 9.75
CA SER A 186 15.89 4.54 8.93
C SER A 186 14.98 4.06 7.78
N PHE A 187 13.73 4.55 7.70
CA PHE A 187 12.75 4.13 6.71
C PHE A 187 12.76 5.02 5.47
N SER A 188 12.56 4.40 4.30
CA SER A 188 12.47 5.12 3.01
C SER A 188 11.03 5.40 2.56
N ARG A 189 10.02 4.80 3.21
CA ARG A 189 8.60 4.89 2.82
C ARG A 189 7.72 5.11 4.03
N LEU A 190 6.71 5.97 3.87
CA LEU A 190 5.76 6.28 4.95
C LEU A 190 5.00 5.03 5.44
N ASN A 191 4.53 4.16 4.53
CA ASN A 191 3.81 2.94 4.92
C ASN A 191 4.66 1.97 5.76
N ASP A 192 5.97 1.94 5.50
CA ASP A 192 6.90 1.09 6.24
C ASP A 192 7.15 1.68 7.64
N LEU A 193 7.37 2.99 7.73
CA LEU A 193 7.50 3.72 9.00
C LEU A 193 6.23 3.63 9.85
N GLU A 194 5.05 3.89 9.29
CA GLU A 194 3.76 3.83 9.99
C GLU A 194 3.52 2.43 10.58
N GLY A 195 3.67 1.39 9.77
CA GLY A 195 3.43 0.03 10.20
C GLY A 195 4.41 -0.42 11.30
N ALA A 196 5.68 -0.04 11.19
CA ALA A 196 6.67 -0.33 12.23
C ALA A 196 6.38 0.46 13.52
N ALA A 197 6.02 1.74 13.42
CA ALA A 197 5.66 2.58 14.56
C ALA A 197 4.40 2.05 15.28
N ILE A 198 3.35 1.63 14.55
CA ILE A 198 2.15 1.02 15.17
C ILE A 198 2.53 -0.17 16.07
N ARG A 199 3.46 -1.02 15.62
CA ARG A 199 3.95 -2.17 16.42
C ARG A 199 4.81 -1.72 17.60
N ALA A 200 5.75 -0.81 17.36
CA ALA A 200 6.65 -0.27 18.38
C ALA A 200 5.90 0.39 19.56
N TYR A 201 4.76 1.01 19.29
CA TYR A 201 3.91 1.66 20.30
C TYR A 201 2.75 0.79 20.81
N ASN A 202 2.66 -0.48 20.37
CA ASN A 202 1.52 -1.35 20.64
C ASN A 202 0.17 -0.64 20.40
N ALA A 203 0.10 0.14 19.32
CA ALA A 203 -0.98 1.09 19.08
C ALA A 203 -2.26 0.42 18.53
N LEU A 204 -2.26 -0.89 18.30
CA LEU A 204 -3.41 -1.61 17.78
C LEU A 204 -4.49 -1.82 18.83
N TYR A 205 -5.75 -1.70 18.41
CA TYR A 205 -6.90 -2.09 19.22
C TYR A 205 -6.78 -3.58 19.64
N PRO A 206 -7.06 -3.94 20.90
CA PRO A 206 -7.63 -3.10 21.97
C PRO A 206 -6.62 -2.31 22.83
N TYR A 207 -5.32 -2.47 22.59
CA TYR A 207 -4.26 -1.87 23.42
C TYR A 207 -3.96 -0.41 23.06
N GLY A 208 -4.18 0.00 21.82
CA GLY A 208 -4.17 1.39 21.38
C GLY A 208 -5.39 1.72 20.50
N TYR A 209 -5.30 2.80 19.73
CA TYR A 209 -6.43 3.33 18.95
C TYR A 209 -6.44 2.92 17.47
N ASN A 210 -5.35 2.35 16.93
CA ASN A 210 -5.28 1.93 15.53
C ASN A 210 -6.11 0.66 15.28
N LYS A 211 -6.98 0.70 14.26
CA LYS A 211 -7.77 -0.48 13.85
C LYS A 211 -7.04 -1.41 12.89
N VAL A 212 -5.95 -0.94 12.27
CA VAL A 212 -5.16 -1.68 11.28
C VAL A 212 -3.67 -1.46 11.51
N ALA A 213 -2.84 -2.44 11.15
CA ALA A 213 -1.39 -2.45 11.38
C ALA A 213 -0.57 -1.68 10.32
N GLY A 214 -1.19 -0.66 9.72
CA GLY A 214 -0.67 0.04 8.55
C GLY A 214 -0.94 -0.70 7.23
N ASN A 215 -0.47 -0.11 6.13
CA ASN A 215 -0.69 -0.65 4.78
C ASN A 215 0.48 -1.54 4.34
N ILE A 216 0.25 -2.86 4.26
CA ILE A 216 1.29 -3.85 3.89
C ILE A 216 1.22 -4.22 2.40
N LEU A 217 0.03 -4.21 1.79
CA LEU A 217 -0.21 -4.69 0.43
C LEU A 217 -0.14 -3.57 -0.63
N ASP A 218 0.59 -2.50 -0.33
CA ASP A 218 0.76 -1.34 -1.20
C ASP A 218 1.78 -1.56 -2.33
N LYS A 219 2.54 -2.66 -2.25
CA LYS A 219 3.56 -3.06 -3.23
C LYS A 219 3.02 -4.16 -4.16
N PRO A 220 3.53 -4.25 -5.40
CA PRO A 220 3.30 -5.43 -6.24
C PRO A 220 3.96 -6.65 -5.58
N ILE A 221 3.15 -7.64 -5.22
CA ILE A 221 3.62 -8.91 -4.66
C ILE A 221 3.48 -9.93 -5.76
N PHE A 222 4.61 -10.41 -6.28
CA PHE A 222 4.65 -11.40 -7.35
C PHE A 222 4.59 -12.82 -6.79
N LYS A 223 4.11 -13.76 -7.61
CA LYS A 223 3.94 -15.16 -7.22
C LYS A 223 5.27 -15.81 -6.85
N ASN A 224 6.31 -15.45 -7.59
CA ASN A 224 7.67 -15.88 -7.41
C ASN A 224 8.61 -14.86 -8.05
N ASN A 225 9.92 -15.12 -7.95
CA ASN A 225 10.93 -14.24 -8.52
C ASN A 225 10.87 -14.17 -10.05
N ASP A 226 10.49 -15.26 -10.74
CA ASP A 226 10.37 -15.27 -12.20
C ASP A 226 9.32 -14.24 -12.67
N TYR A 227 8.16 -14.18 -12.01
CA TYR A 227 7.11 -13.21 -12.33
C TYR A 227 7.57 -11.78 -12.10
N LYS A 228 8.33 -11.55 -11.03
CA LYS A 228 8.93 -10.25 -10.73
C LYS A 228 9.93 -9.85 -11.83
N MET A 229 10.83 -10.75 -12.21
CA MET A 229 11.82 -10.50 -13.27
C MET A 229 11.16 -10.18 -14.60
N ILE A 230 10.11 -10.92 -14.99
CA ILE A 230 9.35 -10.66 -16.21
C ILE A 230 8.70 -9.28 -16.16
N ALA A 231 8.10 -8.92 -15.03
CA ALA A 231 7.51 -7.60 -14.85
C ALA A 231 8.55 -6.48 -14.96
N GLU A 232 9.68 -6.60 -14.28
CA GLU A 232 10.77 -5.63 -14.34
C GLU A 232 11.33 -5.50 -15.76
N PHE A 233 11.53 -6.63 -16.43
CA PHE A 233 11.96 -6.67 -17.81
C PHE A 233 10.97 -5.97 -18.76
N ILE A 234 9.68 -6.31 -18.71
CA ILE A 234 8.67 -5.64 -19.55
C ILE A 234 8.62 -4.15 -19.24
N LEU A 235 8.63 -3.76 -17.95
CA LEU A 235 8.65 -2.35 -17.54
C LEU A 235 9.83 -1.59 -18.13
N ASP A 236 11.03 -2.16 -18.06
CA ASP A 236 12.23 -1.53 -18.60
C ASP A 236 12.11 -1.24 -20.09
N LYS A 237 11.51 -2.16 -20.86
CA LYS A 237 11.27 -1.99 -22.29
C LYS A 237 10.22 -0.93 -22.62
N VAL A 238 9.26 -0.70 -21.74
CA VAL A 238 8.09 0.13 -22.05
C VAL A 238 8.04 1.48 -21.36
N LYS A 239 8.78 1.67 -20.26
CA LYS A 239 8.67 2.85 -19.39
C LYS A 239 8.92 4.18 -20.12
N GLU A 240 9.80 4.19 -21.12
CA GLU A 240 10.15 5.39 -21.91
C GLU A 240 9.21 5.65 -23.10
N THR A 241 8.20 4.80 -23.31
CA THR A 241 7.30 4.95 -24.45
C THR A 241 6.22 6.01 -24.19
N GLU A 242 5.78 6.71 -25.25
CA GLU A 242 4.75 7.74 -25.14
C GLU A 242 3.44 7.20 -24.55
N TRP A 243 3.04 5.98 -24.91
CA TRP A 243 1.80 5.39 -24.40
C TRP A 243 1.91 5.00 -22.93
N PHE A 244 3.12 4.73 -22.42
CA PHE A 244 3.31 4.45 -21.00
C PHE A 244 2.79 5.60 -20.16
N SER A 245 3.10 6.85 -20.53
CA SER A 245 2.58 8.07 -19.88
C SER A 245 1.04 8.09 -19.81
N LYS A 246 0.34 7.57 -20.83
CA LYS A 246 -1.14 7.53 -20.94
C LYS A 246 -1.80 6.56 -19.96
N LEU A 247 -1.05 5.65 -19.33
CA LEU A 247 -1.54 4.72 -18.29
C LEU A 247 -1.77 5.40 -16.93
N THR A 248 -2.76 6.28 -16.86
CA THR A 248 -2.99 7.16 -15.70
C THR A 248 -3.77 6.53 -14.55
N ASN A 249 -4.49 5.43 -14.79
CA ASN A 249 -5.33 4.79 -13.78
C ASN A 249 -5.30 3.26 -13.87
N ASN A 250 -5.84 2.59 -12.84
CA ASN A 250 -5.80 1.14 -12.72
C ASN A 250 -6.50 0.43 -13.89
N LYS A 251 -7.63 0.96 -14.38
CA LYS A 251 -8.37 0.38 -15.52
C LYS A 251 -7.51 0.37 -16.79
N LYS A 252 -6.83 1.48 -17.07
CA LYS A 252 -5.92 1.60 -18.23
C LYS A 252 -4.73 0.65 -18.10
N ARG A 253 -4.09 0.57 -16.92
CA ARG A 253 -2.95 -0.32 -16.67
C ARG A 253 -3.33 -1.80 -16.82
N PHE A 254 -4.49 -2.18 -16.28
CA PHE A 254 -5.02 -3.54 -16.42
C PHE A 254 -5.33 -3.87 -17.89
N SER A 255 -6.06 -2.99 -18.57
CA SER A 255 -6.39 -3.16 -20.00
C SER A 255 -5.14 -3.27 -20.87
N TYR A 256 -4.11 -2.47 -20.57
CA TYR A 256 -2.82 -2.57 -21.26
C TYR A 256 -2.18 -3.93 -21.03
N THR A 257 -2.07 -4.38 -19.77
CA THR A 257 -1.45 -5.66 -19.42
C THR A 257 -2.14 -6.82 -20.12
N TYR A 258 -3.46 -6.86 -20.07
CA TYR A 258 -4.25 -7.91 -20.72
C TYR A 258 -3.99 -7.97 -22.23
N ARG A 259 -3.94 -6.81 -22.90
CA ARG A 259 -3.70 -6.74 -24.34
C ARG A 259 -2.28 -7.11 -24.70
N PHE A 260 -1.30 -6.59 -23.96
CA PHE A 260 0.11 -6.90 -24.15
C PHE A 260 0.33 -8.41 -24.14
N LEU A 261 -0.23 -9.11 -23.14
CA LEU A 261 -0.13 -10.57 -23.06
C LEU A 261 -0.86 -11.24 -24.24
N SER A 262 -2.09 -10.81 -24.55
CA SER A 262 -2.89 -11.40 -25.64
C SER A 262 -2.22 -11.24 -27.02
N GLU A 263 -1.74 -10.04 -27.35
CA GLU A 263 -1.13 -9.71 -28.65
C GLU A 263 0.17 -10.50 -28.89
N HIS A 264 0.95 -10.73 -27.83
CA HIS A 264 2.19 -11.51 -27.88
C HIS A 264 1.99 -13.02 -27.68
N LYS A 265 0.73 -13.48 -27.58
CA LYS A 265 0.36 -14.88 -27.29
C LYS A 265 1.08 -15.40 -26.05
N LEU A 266 1.09 -14.58 -25.00
CA LEU A 266 1.62 -14.93 -23.69
C LEU A 266 0.49 -15.43 -22.77
N PRO A 267 0.80 -16.31 -21.80
CA PRO A 267 -0.15 -16.81 -20.82
C PRO A 267 -0.89 -15.70 -20.07
N LEU A 268 -2.22 -15.83 -19.98
CA LEU A 268 -3.10 -14.87 -19.31
C LEU A 268 -3.23 -15.17 -17.82
N ASP A 269 -2.09 -15.32 -17.15
CA ASP A 269 -2.02 -15.61 -15.72
C ASP A 269 -2.71 -14.52 -14.89
N SER A 270 -3.69 -14.91 -14.10
CA SER A 270 -4.50 -13.99 -13.29
C SER A 270 -3.66 -13.21 -12.28
N HIS A 271 -2.70 -13.87 -11.63
CA HIS A 271 -1.84 -13.24 -10.63
C HIS A 271 -0.97 -12.15 -11.28
N PHE A 272 -0.39 -12.42 -12.45
CA PHE A 272 0.39 -11.45 -13.21
C PHE A 272 -0.49 -10.30 -13.73
N LEU A 273 -1.68 -10.60 -14.27
CA LEU A 273 -2.66 -9.61 -14.73
C LEU A 273 -3.07 -8.61 -13.63
N HIS A 274 -3.16 -9.05 -12.38
CA HIS A 274 -3.52 -8.17 -11.25
C HIS A 274 -2.31 -7.48 -10.61
N THR A 275 -1.13 -8.08 -10.68
CA THR A 275 0.09 -7.56 -10.01
C THR A 275 0.87 -6.60 -10.89
N PHE A 276 1.05 -6.89 -12.18
CA PHE A 276 1.83 -6.05 -13.09
C PHE A 276 1.30 -4.61 -13.22
N PRO A 277 -0.03 -4.36 -13.26
CA PRO A 277 -0.57 -3.00 -13.19
C PRO A 277 -0.15 -2.20 -11.95
N LYS A 278 0.09 -2.87 -10.81
CA LYS A 278 0.60 -2.23 -9.60
C LYS A 278 2.06 -1.82 -9.78
N SER A 279 2.88 -2.63 -10.44
CA SER A 279 4.27 -2.26 -10.78
C SER A 279 4.34 -1.05 -11.71
N ILE A 280 3.50 -0.99 -12.74
CA ILE A 280 3.36 0.20 -13.61
C ILE A 280 2.98 1.45 -12.80
N LYS A 281 2.11 1.30 -11.79
CA LYS A 281 1.75 2.42 -10.91
C LYS A 281 2.97 2.91 -10.13
N VAL A 282 3.72 2.00 -9.51
CA VAL A 282 4.87 2.33 -8.66
C VAL A 282 5.98 2.99 -9.47
N SER A 283 6.28 2.51 -10.68
CA SER A 283 7.35 3.05 -11.52
C SER A 283 7.07 4.46 -12.06
N LYS A 284 5.83 4.95 -11.95
CA LYS A 284 5.43 6.31 -12.35
C LYS A 284 5.49 7.34 -11.22
N VAL A 285 5.77 6.92 -10.01
CA VAL A 285 5.84 7.79 -8.81
C VAL A 285 7.27 8.25 -8.53
N VAL A 286 8.23 7.82 -9.37
CA VAL A 286 9.64 8.26 -9.35
C VAL A 286 9.81 9.45 -10.28
#